data_AF-T1AJ75-F1
#
_entry.id   AF-T1AJ75-F1
#
_cell.length_a   1.000
_cell.length_b   1.000
_cell.length_c   1.000
_cell.angle_alpha   90.00
_cell.angle_beta   90.00
_cell.angle_gamma   90.00
#
_symmetry.space_group_name_H-M   'P 1'
#
loop_
_entity.id
_entity.type
_entity.pdbx_description
1 polymer ?
#
loop_
_entity_poly.entity_id
_entity_poly.type
_entity_poly.pdbx_seq_one_letter_code
_entity_poly.pdbx_strand_id
1 'polypeptide(L)' 'GRDGTLIVVARDLTRGVRATGVAPTLQAALDDWQRVAPRLNALAERLNDAHPHPNPSPDGRGAEAFALDMAALAAP' A
#
# COMPACT_ATOMS: atom_id res chain seq x y z
N GLY A 1 7.00 -19.77 1.60
CA GLY A 1 5.63 -19.26 1.77
C GLY A 1 5.43 -18.17 0.75
N ARG A 2 4.48 -18.35 -0.17
CA ARG A 2 4.37 -17.61 -1.44
C ARG A 2 3.51 -16.35 -1.35
N ASP A 3 3.18 -15.90 -0.16
CA ASP A 3 2.23 -14.82 0.03
C ASP A 3 2.98 -13.53 0.37
N GLY A 4 3.34 -12.80 -0.68
CA GLY A 4 3.79 -11.41 -0.56
C GLY A 4 2.71 -10.54 0.11
N THR A 5 3.14 -9.49 0.79
CA THR A 5 2.23 -8.53 1.43
C THR A 5 1.58 -7.63 0.39
N LEU A 6 0.25 -7.48 0.43
CA LEU A 6 -0.44 -6.53 -0.43
C LEU A 6 -0.12 -5.09 -0.02
N ILE A 7 0.38 -4.31 -0.98
CA ILE A 7 0.73 -2.89 -0.81
C ILE A 7 -0.04 -2.10 -1.87
N VAL A 8 -0.69 -1.03 -1.44
CA VAL A 8 -1.28 -0.04 -2.34
C VAL A 8 -0.24 1.04 -2.58
N VAL A 9 0.06 1.31 -3.84
CA VAL A 9 1.05 2.32 -4.24
C VAL A 9 0.35 3.57 -4.74
N ALA A 10 0.96 4.73 -4.53
CA ALA A 10 0.46 5.98 -5.08
C ALA A 10 0.59 5.97 -6.60
N ARG A 11 -0.21 6.80 -7.27
CA ARG A 11 -0.16 6.95 -8.72
C ARG A 11 1.21 7.42 -9.23
N ASP A 12 1.93 8.19 -8.42
CA ASP A 12 3.28 8.67 -8.69
C ASP A 12 4.37 7.61 -8.43
N LEU A 13 4.01 6.44 -7.91
CA LEU A 13 4.91 5.32 -7.60
C LEU A 13 6.06 5.66 -6.64
N THR A 14 6.01 6.81 -5.97
CA THR A 14 7.00 7.29 -5.00
C THR A 14 6.73 6.82 -3.57
N ARG A 15 5.55 6.26 -3.31
CA ARG A 15 5.09 5.87 -1.98
C ARG A 15 4.08 4.73 -2.00
N GLY A 16 4.05 3.97 -0.91
CA GLY A 16 3.15 2.84 -0.73
C GLY A 16 2.64 2.73 0.70
N VAL A 17 1.48 2.07 0.85
CA VAL A 17 0.87 1.77 2.14
C VAL A 17 0.49 0.30 2.19
N ARG A 18 0.76 -0.37 3.31
CA ARG A 18 0.40 -1.79 3.49
C ARG A 18 -1.11 -1.91 3.61
N ALA A 19 -1.72 -2.68 2.72
CA ALA A 19 -3.17 -2.94 2.73
C ALA A 19 -3.54 -4.21 3.51
N THR A 20 -2.67 -4.67 4.41
CA THR A 20 -2.88 -5.88 5.24
C THR A 20 -4.16 -5.82 6.08
N GLY A 21 -4.64 -4.62 6.44
CA GLY A 21 -5.91 -4.43 7.13
C GLY A 21 -7.16 -4.60 6.24
N VAL A 22 -6.99 -4.60 4.91
CA VAL A 22 -8.07 -4.83 3.93
C VAL A 22 -7.98 -6.25 3.40
N ALA A 23 -6.81 -6.65 2.89
CA ALA A 23 -6.54 -8.00 2.46
C ALA A 23 -5.07 -8.34 2.78
N PRO A 24 -4.79 -9.50 3.38
CA PRO A 24 -3.43 -9.88 3.74
C PRO A 24 -2.55 -10.13 2.51
N THR A 25 -3.15 -10.56 1.39
CA THR A 25 -2.44 -10.98 0.17
C THR A 25 -3.21 -10.54 -1.07
N LEU A 26 -2.54 -10.50 -2.23
CA LEU A 26 -3.19 -10.23 -3.51
C LEU A 26 -4.23 -11.30 -3.86
N GLN A 27 -3.96 -12.56 -3.54
CA GLN A 27 -4.90 -13.65 -3.78
C GLN A 27 -6.20 -13.45 -2.99
N ALA A 28 -6.11 -13.12 -1.71
CA ALA A 28 -7.28 -12.80 -0.88
C ALA A 28 -8.03 -11.56 -1.38
N ALA A 29 -7.30 -10.57 -1.92
CA ALA A 29 -7.92 -9.41 -2.52
C ALA A 29 -8.68 -9.72 -3.82
N LEU A 30 -8.18 -10.65 -4.63
CA LEU A 30 -8.85 -11.07 -5.86
C LEU A 30 -10.09 -11.92 -5.58
N ASP A 31 -10.06 -12.75 -4.54
CA ASP A 31 -11.20 -13.56 -4.09
C ASP A 31 -12.39 -12.68 -3.67
N ASP A 32 -12.12 -11.65 -2.86
CA ASP A 32 -13.11 -10.70 -2.34
C ASP A 32 -13.11 -9.34 -3.10
N TRP A 33 -12.74 -9.33 -4.39
CA TRP A 33 -12.45 -8.09 -5.13
C TRP A 33 -13.55 -7.04 -5.02
N GLN A 34 -14.81 -7.44 -5.14
CA GLN A 34 -15.94 -6.50 -5.05
C GLN A 34 -16.02 -5.77 -3.70
N ARG A 35 -15.52 -6.39 -2.62
CA ARG A 35 -15.55 -5.85 -1.27
C ARG A 35 -14.27 -5.09 -0.92
N VAL A 36 -13.12 -5.52 -1.44
CA VAL A 36 -11.82 -4.89 -1.16
C VAL A 36 -11.51 -3.73 -2.10
N ALA A 37 -11.91 -3.78 -3.38
CA ALA A 37 -11.64 -2.75 -4.36
C ALA A 37 -12.00 -1.32 -3.90
N PRO A 38 -13.21 -1.04 -3.37
CA PRO A 38 -13.52 0.31 -2.88
C PRO A 38 -12.66 0.74 -1.68
N ARG A 39 -12.25 -0.20 -0.82
CA ARG A 39 -11.36 0.09 0.32
C ARG A 39 -9.93 0.38 -0.11
N LEU A 40 -9.41 -0.40 -1.07
CA LEU A 40 -8.09 -0.17 -1.67
C LEU A 40 -8.07 1.17 -2.40
N ASN A 41 -9.13 1.52 -3.12
CA ASN A 41 -9.25 2.81 -3.78
C ASN A 41 -9.26 3.97 -2.77
N ALA A 42 -10.03 3.86 -1.69
CA ALA A 42 -10.00 4.87 -0.63
C ALA A 42 -8.62 5.02 0.04
N LEU A 43 -7.87 3.93 0.21
CA LEU A 43 -6.49 3.97 0.68
C LEU A 43 -5.56 4.65 -0.34
N ALA A 44 -5.71 4.35 -1.62
CA ALA A 44 -4.94 4.97 -2.70
C ALA A 44 -5.20 6.48 -2.79
N GLU A 45 -6.46 6.90 -2.67
CA GLU A 45 -6.86 8.31 -2.65
C GLU A 45 -6.28 9.04 -1.45
N ARG A 46 -6.38 8.45 -0.24
CA ARG A 46 -5.76 9.02 0.97
C ARG A 46 -4.24 9.09 0.86
N LEU A 47 -3.63 8.06 0.28
CA LEU A 47 -2.21 8.05 0.02
C LEU A 47 -1.84 9.16 -0.95
N ASN A 48 -2.64 9.41 -1.99
CA ASN A 48 -2.39 10.45 -2.98
C ASN A 48 -2.63 11.88 -2.42
N ASP A 49 -3.65 12.06 -1.60
CA ASP A 49 -4.02 13.32 -0.94
C ASP A 49 -3.05 13.72 0.18
N ALA A 50 -2.44 12.74 0.86
CA ALA A 50 -1.45 13.01 1.89
C ALA A 50 -0.34 13.90 1.30
N HIS A 51 -0.17 15.11 1.83
CA HIS A 51 0.94 15.96 1.43
C HIS A 51 2.26 15.35 1.94
N PRO A 52 3.35 15.42 1.16
CA PRO A 52 4.65 14.93 1.61
C PRO A 52 5.07 15.71 2.86
N HIS A 53 5.09 15.04 4.02
CA HIS A 53 5.71 15.60 5.21
C HIS A 53 7.23 15.42 5.08
N PRO A 54 8.05 16.48 5.22
CA PRO A 54 9.50 16.43 4.98
C PRO A 54 10.30 15.59 6.00
N ASN A 55 9.64 14.92 6.94
CA ASN A 55 10.27 14.14 8.02
C ASN A 55 9.41 12.91 8.39
N PRO A 56 9.61 11.75 7.75
CA PRO A 56 8.92 10.53 8.15
C PRO A 56 9.35 10.15 9.58
N SER A 57 8.38 9.92 10.46
CA SER A 57 8.65 9.50 11.84
C SER A 57 9.39 8.15 11.81
N PRO A 58 10.51 7.98 12.53
CA PRO A 58 11.35 6.78 12.45
C PRO A 58 10.72 5.53 13.12
N ASP A 59 9.66 5.71 13.92
CA ASP A 59 8.94 4.61 14.56
C ASP A 59 7.83 4.14 13.61
N GLY A 60 8.18 3.27 12.65
CA GLY A 60 7.27 2.73 11.62
C GLY A 60 6.14 1.84 12.12
N ARG A 61 5.48 2.22 13.22
CA ARG A 61 4.39 1.50 13.89
C ARG A 61 2.99 1.99 13.52
N GLY A 62 2.85 3.08 12.78
CA GLY A 62 1.60 3.48 12.14
C GLY A 62 1.44 2.81 10.78
N ALA A 63 0.20 2.62 10.31
CA ALA A 63 -0.10 2.38 8.90
C ALA A 63 0.21 3.63 8.06
N GLU A 64 1.46 4.11 8.15
CA GLU A 64 1.96 5.29 7.49
C GLU A 64 2.49 4.92 6.11
N ALA A 65 2.19 5.78 5.15
CA ALA A 65 2.75 5.72 3.82
C ALA A 65 4.28 5.73 3.91
N PHE A 66 4.93 4.71 3.37
CA PHE A 66 6.38 4.68 3.26
C PHE A 66 6.81 5.09 1.85
N ALA A 67 8.00 5.68 1.72
CA ALA A 67 8.59 5.95 0.42
C ALA A 67 8.81 4.62 -0.30
N LEU A 68 8.16 4.46 -1.46
CA LEU A 68 8.24 3.25 -2.25
C LEU A 68 9.48 3.37 -3.12
N ASP A 69 10.45 2.50 -2.88
CA ASP A 69 11.57 2.34 -3.77
C ASP A 69 11.20 1.31 -4.86
N MET A 70 10.84 1.80 -6.05
CA MET A 70 10.48 0.94 -7.19
C MET A 70 11.64 0.06 -7.67
N ALA A 71 12.90 0.41 -7.34
CA ALA A 71 14.06 -0.41 -7.66
C ALA A 71 14.22 -1.62 -6.71
N ALA A 72 13.58 -1.59 -5.53
CA ALA A 72 13.55 -2.68 -4.57
C ALA A 72 12.37 -3.66 -4.76
N LEU A 73 11.42 -3.39 -5.67
CA LEU A 73 10.36 -4.35 -5.98
C LEU A 73 10.91 -5.49 -6.86
N ALA A 74 10.77 -6.72 -6.36
CA ALA A 74 11.10 -7.93 -7.11
C ALA A 74 10.33 -7.95 -8.44
N ALA A 75 11.07 -8.19 -9.53
CA ALA A 75 10.64 -8.21 -10.92
C ALA A 75 9.50 -9.23 -11.20
N PRO A 76 8.71 -9.02 -12.27
CA PRO A 76 7.56 -9.87 -12.65
C PRO A 76 7.92 -11.32 -12.96
#